data_AF-A0A7X9QFJ5-F1
#
_entry.id   AF-A0A7X9QFJ5-F1
#
_cell.length_a   1.000
_cell.length_b   1.000
_cell.length_c   1.000
_cell.angle_alpha   90.00
_cell.angle_beta   90.00
_cell.angle_gamma   90.00
#
_symmetry.space_group_name_H-M   'P 1'
#
loop_
_entity.id
_entity.type
_entity.pdbx_description
1 polymer ?
#
loop_
_entity_poly.entity_id
_entity_poly.type
_entity_poly.pdbx_seq_one_letter_code
_entity_poly.pdbx_strand_id
1 'polypeptide(L)'
;MPTRYVAFLDQVPAPLRQGLAQLRESLGVPDEFDEEVLAEADAAVADARLPDRDLTEVPFVTIDPEGSMDLDQALHISRDGDGYLLRYAIADVAAFVTPGGALDAECHQRVETLYAPSRRTPLHPEALSEGAASLLPDVVRPALVWEIRLDAAGAPTASSVARARVRSRRRYSYDEVQRLLDAGGAEDVLVLLAEVGRLREAAERERGGVSLGVPEQEVRVEGGTWTLHFRTTLPCEGWNAQISLLTGMAAARLMLDAGIGILRTLPPAEDH
;
A
#
# COMPACT_ATOMS: atom_id res chain seq x y z
N MET A 1 2.15 -5.82 5.57
CA MET A 1 3.21 -4.81 5.81
C MET A 1 3.34 -4.69 7.32
N PRO A 2 4.55 -4.62 7.88
CA PRO A 2 4.68 -4.56 9.33
C PRO A 2 3.92 -3.38 9.91
N THR A 3 3.18 -3.65 10.99
CA THR A 3 2.53 -2.61 11.80
C THR A 3 3.61 -1.69 12.32
N ARG A 4 3.70 -0.50 11.74
CA ARG A 4 4.79 0.45 11.98
C ARG A 4 4.40 1.38 13.11
N TYR A 5 4.41 0.86 14.33
CA TYR A 5 4.51 1.72 15.51
C TYR A 5 5.90 2.36 15.50
N VAL A 6 5.99 3.55 14.90
CA VAL A 6 7.16 4.41 14.99
C VAL A 6 7.18 4.96 16.42
N ALA A 7 8.10 4.48 17.26
CA ALA A 7 8.30 5.05 18.58
C ALA A 7 8.76 6.49 18.40
N PHE A 8 7.97 7.46 18.88
CA PHE A 8 8.31 8.88 18.76
C PHE A 8 9.71 9.16 19.36
N LEU A 9 10.49 9.99 18.67
CA LEU A 9 11.90 10.31 18.99
C LEU A 9 12.13 10.80 20.43
N ASP A 10 11.10 11.37 21.06
CA ASP A 10 11.11 11.83 22.46
C ASP A 10 11.17 10.68 23.48
N GLN A 11 10.80 9.47 23.08
CA GLN A 11 10.86 8.25 23.89
C GLN A 11 12.19 7.49 23.74
N VAL A 12 13.06 7.92 22.81
CA VAL A 12 14.39 7.33 22.63
C VAL A 12 15.33 7.80 23.75
N PRO A 13 15.90 6.89 24.56
CA PRO A 13 16.87 7.24 25.59
C PRO A 13 18.06 7.98 24.97
N ALA A 14 18.54 9.03 25.64
CA ALA A 14 19.67 9.84 25.16
C ALA A 14 20.90 9.00 24.69
N PRO A 15 21.28 7.88 25.35
CA PRO A 15 22.39 7.04 24.89
C PRO A 15 22.20 6.40 23.51
N LEU A 16 20.95 6.13 23.10
CA LEU A 16 20.66 5.49 21.81
C LEU A 16 20.49 6.50 20.66
N ARG A 17 20.17 7.77 20.97
CA ARG A 17 19.95 8.81 19.95
C ARG A 17 21.18 9.00 19.07
N GLN A 18 22.37 9.03 19.68
CA GLN A 18 23.62 9.20 18.94
C GLN A 18 23.89 8.02 17.99
N GLY A 19 23.67 6.78 18.46
CA GLY A 19 23.85 5.59 17.63
C GLY A 19 22.88 5.53 16.44
N LEU A 20 21.61 5.89 16.67
CA LEU A 20 20.62 5.94 15.58
C LEU A 20 20.93 7.05 14.57
N ALA A 21 21.42 8.21 15.03
CA ALA A 21 21.85 9.29 14.13
C ALA A 21 23.05 8.87 13.26
N GLN A 22 24.07 8.25 13.87
CA GLN A 22 25.23 7.71 13.15
C GLN A 22 24.83 6.62 12.14
N LEU A 23 23.88 5.75 12.51
CA LEU A 23 23.38 4.72 11.60
C LEU A 23 22.69 5.35 10.39
N ARG A 24 21.82 6.35 10.60
CA ARG A 24 21.16 7.08 9.52
C ARG A 24 22.16 7.70 8.54
N GLU A 25 23.18 8.37 9.06
CA GLU A 25 24.25 8.97 8.24
C GLU A 25 25.01 7.90 7.45
N SER A 26 25.40 6.81 8.11
CA SER A 26 26.15 5.71 7.49
C SER A 26 25.37 4.97 6.38
N LEU A 27 24.04 4.92 6.51
CA LEU A 27 23.14 4.32 5.52
C LEU A 27 22.71 5.32 4.43
N GLY A 28 23.16 6.57 4.50
CA GLY A 28 22.79 7.62 3.54
C GLY A 28 21.29 7.94 3.55
N VAL A 29 20.63 7.82 4.71
CA VAL A 29 19.19 8.10 4.83
C VAL A 29 18.96 9.60 4.57
N PRO A 30 18.14 9.97 3.58
CA PRO A 30 17.88 11.36 3.27
C PRO A 30 17.32 12.15 4.46
N ASP A 31 17.62 13.44 4.48
CA ASP A 31 17.10 14.38 5.46
C ASP A 31 15.72 14.92 5.03
N GLU A 32 15.38 16.12 5.48
CA GLU A 32 14.14 16.81 5.13
C GLU A 32 14.14 17.19 3.65
N PHE A 33 12.96 17.49 3.11
CA PHE A 33 12.82 17.94 1.74
C PHE A 33 13.31 19.39 1.62
N ASP A 34 14.01 19.70 0.53
CA ASP A 34 14.40 21.06 0.20
C ASP A 34 13.16 21.94 -0.10
N GLU A 35 13.30 23.25 0.12
CA GLU A 35 12.21 24.22 -0.07
C GLU A 35 11.63 24.20 -1.50
N GLU A 36 12.48 23.98 -2.51
CA GLU A 36 12.05 23.88 -3.90
C GLU A 36 11.14 22.66 -4.14
N VAL A 37 11.47 21.51 -3.53
CA VAL A 37 10.67 20.28 -3.61
C VAL A 37 9.31 20.47 -2.94
N LEU A 38 9.30 21.12 -1.77
CA LEU A 38 8.06 21.41 -1.04
C LEU A 38 7.17 22.38 -1.83
N ALA A 39 7.75 23.43 -2.41
CA ALA A 39 7.03 24.40 -3.23
C ALA A 39 6.45 23.76 -4.50
N GLU A 40 7.19 22.87 -5.17
CA GLU A 40 6.67 22.11 -6.32
C GLU A 40 5.52 21.17 -5.92
N ALA A 41 5.66 20.47 -4.79
CA ALA A 41 4.59 19.60 -4.28
C ALA A 41 3.30 20.38 -3.97
N ASP A 42 3.40 21.52 -3.28
CA ASP A 42 2.24 22.36 -2.97
C ASP A 42 1.57 22.91 -4.24
N ALA A 43 2.36 23.33 -5.23
CA ALA A 43 1.84 23.76 -6.53
C ALA A 43 1.12 22.62 -7.26
N ALA A 44 1.70 21.41 -7.27
CA ALA A 44 1.09 20.23 -7.89
C ALA A 44 -0.24 19.84 -7.21
N VAL A 45 -0.33 19.98 -5.88
CA VAL A 45 -1.59 19.79 -5.15
C VAL A 45 -2.65 20.81 -5.57
N ALA A 46 -2.28 22.08 -5.69
CA ALA A 46 -3.19 23.16 -6.06
C ALA A 46 -3.72 23.02 -7.51
N ASP A 47 -2.87 22.55 -8.42
CA ASP A 47 -3.19 22.39 -9.85
C ASP A 47 -3.76 21.00 -10.21
N ALA A 48 -3.98 20.14 -9.21
CA ALA A 48 -4.40 18.76 -9.40
C ALA A 48 -5.68 18.64 -10.24
N ARG A 49 -5.62 17.86 -11.32
CA ARG A 49 -6.77 17.61 -12.21
C ARG A 49 -7.33 16.23 -11.96
N LEU A 50 -8.65 16.15 -11.80
CA LEU A 50 -9.34 14.88 -11.69
C LEU A 50 -9.61 14.28 -13.08
N PRO A 51 -9.44 12.96 -13.27
CA PRO A 51 -9.81 12.29 -14.50
C PRO A 51 -11.33 12.38 -14.79
N ASP A 52 -11.69 12.35 -16.08
CA ASP A 52 -13.09 12.42 -16.54
C ASP A 52 -13.91 11.18 -16.15
N ARG A 53 -13.28 10.01 -16.14
CA ARG A 53 -13.92 8.75 -15.75
C ARG A 53 -14.31 8.81 -14.27
N ASP A 54 -15.61 8.70 -14.01
CA ASP A 54 -16.18 8.75 -12.66
C ASP A 54 -16.40 7.35 -12.10
N LEU A 55 -15.81 7.06 -10.95
CA LEU A 55 -16.09 5.87 -10.16
C LEU A 55 -16.37 6.21 -8.69
N THR A 56 -16.81 7.44 -8.37
CA THR A 56 -17.08 7.86 -6.99
C THR A 56 -18.25 7.11 -6.35
N GLU A 57 -19.11 6.49 -7.15
CA GLU A 57 -20.24 5.69 -6.66
C GLU A 57 -19.83 4.25 -6.31
N VAL A 58 -18.66 3.79 -6.75
CA VAL A 58 -18.14 2.47 -6.36
C VAL A 58 -17.77 2.50 -4.87
N PRO A 59 -18.24 1.55 -4.04
CA PRO A 59 -17.91 1.48 -2.61
C PRO A 59 -16.47 1.00 -2.35
N PHE A 60 -15.49 1.81 -2.75
CA PHE A 60 -14.11 1.53 -2.38
C PHE A 60 -13.90 1.66 -0.88
N VAL A 61 -13.07 0.77 -0.33
CA VAL A 61 -12.61 0.80 1.05
C VAL A 61 -11.10 0.65 1.10
N THR A 62 -10.44 1.25 2.09
CA THR A 62 -9.02 1.01 2.36
C THR A 62 -8.86 0.12 3.58
N ILE A 63 -7.78 -0.66 3.64
CA ILE A 63 -7.47 -1.57 4.74
C ILE A 63 -5.97 -1.48 5.01
N ASP A 64 -5.62 -0.86 6.12
CA ASP A 64 -4.25 -0.47 6.45
C ASP A 64 -3.99 -0.66 7.95
N PRO A 65 -2.74 -0.53 8.43
CA PRO A 65 -2.49 -0.45 9.86
C PRO A 65 -3.29 0.66 10.54
N GLU A 66 -3.62 0.46 11.82
CA GLU A 66 -4.32 1.48 12.61
C GLU A 66 -3.55 2.81 12.62
N GLY A 67 -4.25 3.91 12.33
CA GLY A 67 -3.64 5.25 12.28
C GLY A 67 -2.97 5.64 10.96
N SER A 68 -2.87 4.75 9.96
CA SER A 68 -2.29 5.08 8.65
C SER A 68 -3.01 6.23 7.95
N MET A 69 -2.23 7.15 7.40
CA MET A 69 -2.69 8.30 6.62
C MET A 69 -2.20 8.27 5.16
N ASP A 70 -1.18 7.49 4.87
CA ASP A 70 -0.61 7.20 3.54
C ASP A 70 -1.35 6.04 2.86
N LEU A 71 -2.63 6.27 2.50
CA LEU A 71 -3.51 5.25 1.95
C LEU A 71 -3.35 5.15 0.43
N ASP A 72 -2.41 4.32 -0.02
CA ASP A 72 -2.05 4.19 -1.44
C ASP A 72 -3.06 3.39 -2.27
N GLN A 73 -3.90 2.59 -1.61
CA GLN A 73 -4.73 1.59 -2.29
C GLN A 73 -6.12 1.45 -1.65
N ALA A 74 -7.13 1.31 -2.51
CA ALA A 74 -8.49 1.03 -2.12
C ALA A 74 -9.08 -0.10 -2.98
N LEU A 75 -9.90 -0.96 -2.38
CA LEU A 75 -10.45 -2.12 -3.04
C LEU A 75 -11.98 -2.13 -2.98
N HIS A 76 -12.57 -2.73 -4.00
CA HIS A 76 -13.96 -3.14 -4.03
C HIS A 76 -14.07 -4.45 -4.81
N ILE A 77 -14.80 -5.42 -4.26
CA ILE A 77 -15.05 -6.71 -4.91
C ILE A 77 -16.56 -6.90 -5.00
N SER A 78 -17.04 -7.33 -6.16
CA SER A 78 -18.43 -7.74 -6.38
C SER A 78 -18.51 -9.08 -7.09
N ARG A 79 -19.62 -9.79 -6.93
CA ARG A 79 -19.94 -10.96 -7.78
C ARG A 79 -20.08 -10.54 -9.24
N ASP A 80 -19.70 -11.44 -10.13
CA ASP A 80 -19.84 -11.28 -11.57
C ASP A 80 -20.15 -12.63 -12.22
N GLY A 81 -21.43 -12.96 -12.37
CA GLY A 81 -21.86 -14.31 -12.74
C GLY A 81 -21.47 -15.33 -11.66
N ASP A 82 -20.77 -16.38 -12.06
CA ASP A 82 -20.17 -17.37 -11.15
C ASP A 82 -18.82 -16.92 -10.57
N GLY A 83 -18.24 -15.85 -11.11
CA GLY A 83 -16.96 -15.28 -10.71
C GLY A 83 -17.06 -13.95 -9.96
N TYR A 84 -16.05 -13.11 -10.15
CA TYR A 84 -15.87 -11.87 -9.41
C TYR A 84 -15.35 -10.75 -10.29
N LEU A 85 -15.67 -9.51 -9.90
CA LEU A 85 -15.03 -8.31 -10.40
C LEU A 85 -14.30 -7.62 -9.24
N LEU A 86 -12.98 -7.64 -9.31
CA LEU A 86 -12.11 -6.85 -8.46
C LEU A 86 -11.89 -5.47 -9.10
N ARG A 87 -12.21 -4.42 -8.36
CA ARG A 87 -11.77 -3.06 -8.64
C ARG A 87 -10.72 -2.67 -7.61
N TYR A 88 -9.54 -2.31 -8.07
CA TYR A 88 -8.42 -1.93 -7.22
C TYR A 88 -7.88 -0.57 -7.64
N ALA A 89 -8.19 0.45 -6.85
CA ALA A 89 -7.74 1.82 -7.03
C ALA A 89 -6.36 1.98 -6.38
N ILE A 90 -5.38 2.42 -7.17
CA ILE A 90 -4.06 2.84 -6.70
C ILE A 90 -3.99 4.36 -6.82
N ALA A 91 -3.52 5.06 -5.78
CA ALA A 91 -3.30 6.51 -5.80
C ALA A 91 -2.49 6.93 -7.04
N ASP A 92 -2.99 7.92 -7.80
CA ASP A 92 -2.31 8.40 -9.00
C ASP A 92 -1.24 9.43 -8.64
N VAL A 93 -0.15 8.98 -8.01
CA VAL A 93 0.99 9.84 -7.65
C VAL A 93 1.58 10.53 -8.88
N ALA A 94 1.54 9.87 -10.04
CA ALA A 94 1.97 10.43 -11.32
C ALA A 94 1.09 11.60 -11.81
N ALA A 95 -0.05 11.89 -11.17
CA ALA A 95 -0.81 13.11 -11.41
C ALA A 95 -0.19 14.35 -10.74
N PHE A 96 0.73 14.14 -9.79
CA PHE A 96 1.36 15.21 -9.00
C PHE A 96 2.86 15.35 -9.27
N VAL A 97 3.55 14.27 -9.67
CA VAL A 97 4.99 14.29 -9.95
C VAL A 97 5.24 14.53 -11.43
N THR A 98 5.86 15.66 -11.78
CA THR A 98 6.18 16.00 -13.17
C THR A 98 7.60 15.52 -13.52
N PRO A 99 7.78 14.69 -14.56
CA PRO A 99 9.12 14.22 -14.95
C PRO A 99 10.10 15.37 -15.22
N GLY A 100 11.30 15.27 -14.64
CA GLY A 100 12.35 16.28 -14.73
C GLY A 100 12.21 17.48 -13.79
N GLY A 101 11.18 17.52 -12.93
CA GLY A 101 11.04 18.49 -11.84
C GLY A 101 11.94 18.20 -10.64
N ALA A 102 11.96 19.10 -9.66
CA ALA A 102 12.69 18.93 -8.40
C ALA A 102 12.08 17.80 -7.57
N LEU A 103 10.74 17.71 -7.53
CA LEU A 103 10.05 16.61 -6.84
C LEU A 103 10.38 15.24 -7.46
N ASP A 104 10.43 15.15 -8.79
CA ASP A 104 10.81 13.91 -9.50
C ASP A 104 12.26 13.50 -9.20
N ALA A 105 13.20 14.45 -9.26
CA ALA A 105 14.60 14.21 -8.92
C ALA A 105 14.77 13.71 -7.48
N GLU A 106 14.06 14.32 -6.53
CA GLU A 106 14.08 13.92 -5.12
C GLU A 106 13.49 12.51 -4.93
N CYS A 107 12.37 12.18 -5.59
CA CYS A 107 11.80 10.83 -5.56
C CYS A 107 12.78 9.79 -6.11
N HIS A 108 13.51 10.11 -7.18
CA HIS A 108 14.55 9.26 -7.74
C HIS A 108 15.75 9.08 -6.79
N GLN A 109 16.11 10.11 -6.02
CA GLN A 109 17.17 10.04 -5.01
C GLN A 109 16.74 9.20 -3.79
N ARG A 110 15.49 9.33 -3.34
CA ARG A 110 14.94 8.61 -2.19
C ARG A 110 14.61 7.15 -2.49
N VAL A 111 14.10 6.86 -3.70
CA VAL A 111 13.66 5.54 -4.21
C VAL A 111 12.44 4.94 -3.47
N GLU A 112 12.48 4.91 -2.14
CA GLU A 112 11.45 4.32 -1.29
C GLU A 112 11.28 5.10 0.02
N THR A 113 10.16 4.87 0.71
CA THR A 113 10.00 5.34 2.09
C THR A 113 10.80 4.43 3.02
N LEU A 114 11.71 5.02 3.81
CA LEU A 114 12.53 4.29 4.77
C LEU A 114 11.88 4.32 6.15
N TYR A 115 11.69 3.14 6.75
CA TYR A 115 11.07 2.99 8.06
C TYR A 115 12.12 2.56 9.09
N ALA A 116 12.48 3.47 9.99
CA ALA A 116 13.29 3.18 11.16
C ALA A 116 12.38 3.04 12.41
N PRO A 117 12.83 2.31 13.45
CA PRO A 117 12.04 2.17 14.69
C PRO A 117 11.60 3.50 15.32
N SER A 118 12.38 4.56 15.11
CA SER A 118 12.15 5.88 15.70
C SER A 118 11.59 6.94 14.75
N ARG A 119 11.65 6.71 13.43
CA ARG A 119 11.24 7.71 12.43
C ARG A 119 10.94 7.06 11.08
N ARG A 120 9.91 7.56 10.40
CA ARG A 120 9.71 7.35 8.95
C ARG A 120 10.40 8.47 8.16
N THR A 121 11.12 8.11 7.10
CA THR A 121 11.70 9.04 6.11
C THR A 121 10.93 8.85 4.80
N PRO A 122 9.92 9.69 4.52
CA PRO A 122 8.99 9.46 3.41
C PRO A 122 9.62 9.68 2.04
N LEU A 123 9.12 8.93 1.04
CA LEU A 123 9.45 9.09 -0.38
C LEU A 123 8.88 10.40 -0.96
N HIS A 124 7.68 10.78 -0.52
CA HIS A 124 6.99 12.00 -0.97
C HIS A 124 6.71 12.93 0.21
N PRO A 125 6.64 14.25 -0.01
CA PRO A 125 6.14 15.19 1.00
C PRO A 125 4.77 14.78 1.56
N GLU A 126 4.51 15.10 2.83
CA GLU A 126 3.26 14.71 3.52
C GLU A 126 2.02 15.32 2.86
N ALA A 127 2.12 16.54 2.32
CA ALA A 127 1.06 17.19 1.55
C ALA A 127 0.54 16.33 0.38
N LEU A 128 1.41 15.49 -0.19
CA LEU A 128 1.06 14.51 -1.21
C LEU A 128 0.67 13.16 -0.59
N SER A 129 1.60 12.51 0.10
CA SER A 129 1.47 11.11 0.55
C SER A 129 0.37 10.90 1.58
N GLU A 130 0.15 11.84 2.49
CA GLU A 130 -0.90 11.78 3.52
C GLU A 130 -2.09 12.69 3.22
N GLY A 131 -2.03 13.40 2.09
CA GLY A 131 -3.00 14.42 1.69
C GLY A 131 -3.61 14.16 0.33
N ALA A 132 -3.05 14.78 -0.70
CA ALA A 132 -3.69 14.90 -2.01
C ALA A 132 -3.71 13.59 -2.83
N ALA A 133 -2.73 12.71 -2.63
CA ALA A 133 -2.69 11.39 -3.28
C ALA A 133 -3.38 10.31 -2.44
N SER A 134 -3.37 10.45 -1.11
CA SER A 134 -3.96 9.48 -0.19
C SER A 134 -5.47 9.31 -0.42
N LEU A 135 -5.91 8.05 -0.51
CA LEU A 135 -7.30 7.63 -0.72
C LEU A 135 -8.14 7.70 0.57
N LEU A 136 -8.03 8.83 1.28
CA LEU A 136 -8.78 9.13 2.51
C LEU A 136 -10.30 9.01 2.30
N PRO A 137 -11.05 8.61 3.34
CA PRO A 137 -12.49 8.44 3.24
C PRO A 137 -13.21 9.75 2.93
N ASP A 138 -14.27 9.65 2.14
CA ASP A 138 -15.19 10.71 1.72
C ASP A 138 -14.58 11.85 0.90
N VAL A 139 -13.32 11.71 0.45
CA VAL A 139 -12.66 12.69 -0.41
C VAL A 139 -12.46 12.13 -1.83
N VAL A 140 -12.73 12.98 -2.83
CA VAL A 140 -12.50 12.60 -4.24
C VAL A 140 -11.01 12.70 -4.57
N ARG A 141 -10.46 11.64 -5.15
CA ARG A 141 -9.04 11.48 -5.46
C ARG A 141 -8.81 10.91 -6.85
N PRO A 142 -7.71 11.30 -7.55
CA PRO A 142 -7.31 10.64 -8.77
C PRO A 142 -6.68 9.27 -8.45
N ALA A 143 -7.04 8.25 -9.21
CA ALA A 143 -6.51 6.90 -9.05
C ALA A 143 -6.34 6.19 -10.39
N LEU A 144 -5.35 5.30 -10.47
CA LEU A 144 -5.32 4.25 -11.49
C LEU A 144 -6.17 3.09 -10.99
N VAL A 145 -7.32 2.87 -11.64
CA VAL A 145 -8.24 1.80 -11.25
C VAL A 145 -8.03 0.60 -12.14
N TRP A 146 -7.58 -0.49 -11.54
CA TRP A 146 -7.55 -1.82 -12.12
C TRP A 146 -8.93 -2.45 -12.01
N GLU A 147 -9.47 -2.92 -13.12
CA GLU A 147 -10.65 -3.80 -13.15
C GLU A 147 -10.22 -5.17 -13.62
N ILE A 148 -10.28 -6.16 -12.72
CA ILE A 148 -9.83 -7.53 -12.95
C ILE A 148 -11.03 -8.46 -12.77
N ARG A 149 -11.40 -9.17 -13.84
CA ARG A 149 -12.42 -10.23 -13.79
C ARG A 149 -11.77 -11.54 -13.39
N LEU A 150 -12.41 -12.24 -12.48
CA LEU A 150 -12.00 -13.54 -11.98
C LEU A 150 -13.09 -14.56 -12.28
N ASP A 151 -12.72 -15.79 -12.61
CA ASP A 151 -13.66 -16.91 -12.65
C ASP A 151 -14.05 -17.39 -11.24
N ALA A 152 -14.90 -18.42 -11.16
CA ALA A 152 -15.35 -19.02 -9.89
C ALA A 152 -14.19 -19.58 -9.03
N ALA A 153 -13.06 -19.94 -9.65
CA ALA A 153 -11.86 -20.41 -8.95
C ALA A 153 -10.91 -19.28 -8.54
N GLY A 154 -11.28 -18.02 -8.82
CA GLY A 154 -10.47 -16.85 -8.52
C GLY A 154 -9.31 -16.65 -9.50
N ALA A 155 -9.30 -17.29 -10.67
CA ALA A 155 -8.28 -17.10 -11.69
C ALA A 155 -8.62 -15.88 -12.57
N PRO A 156 -7.64 -15.01 -12.92
CA PRO A 156 -7.90 -13.84 -13.74
C PRO A 156 -8.23 -14.22 -15.19
N THR A 157 -9.37 -13.72 -15.68
CA THR A 157 -9.86 -13.94 -17.05
C THR A 157 -9.74 -12.70 -17.93
N ALA A 158 -9.78 -11.51 -17.34
CA ALA A 158 -9.55 -10.25 -18.03
C ALA A 158 -9.02 -9.20 -17.04
N SER A 159 -8.19 -8.27 -17.53
CA SER A 159 -7.76 -7.11 -16.74
C SER A 159 -7.70 -5.86 -17.61
N SER A 160 -7.98 -4.71 -17.00
CA SER A 160 -7.79 -3.40 -17.60
C SER A 160 -7.41 -2.38 -16.53
N VAL A 161 -6.73 -1.31 -16.93
CA VAL A 161 -6.40 -0.20 -16.04
C VAL A 161 -6.71 1.12 -16.73
N ALA A 162 -7.29 2.07 -15.98
CA ALA A 162 -7.52 3.42 -16.46
C ALA A 162 -7.47 4.41 -15.29
N ARG A 163 -7.13 5.66 -15.59
CA ARG A 163 -7.30 6.76 -14.64
C ARG A 163 -8.78 7.05 -14.41
N ALA A 164 -9.16 7.24 -13.14
CA ALA A 164 -10.51 7.64 -12.73
C ALA A 164 -10.44 8.53 -11.49
N ARG A 165 -11.51 9.29 -11.25
CA ARG A 165 -11.75 9.86 -9.93
C ARG A 165 -12.54 8.86 -9.08
N VAL A 166 -12.10 8.67 -7.84
CA VAL A 166 -12.69 7.73 -6.88
C VAL A 166 -12.99 8.43 -5.56
N ARG A 167 -13.86 7.85 -4.74
CA ARG A 167 -14.12 8.27 -3.37
C ARG A 167 -14.14 7.03 -2.48
N SER A 168 -13.13 6.88 -1.63
CA SER A 168 -13.16 5.82 -0.62
C SER A 168 -14.28 6.12 0.38
N ARG A 169 -15.05 5.12 0.79
CA ARG A 169 -16.15 5.31 1.76
C ARG A 169 -15.68 5.15 3.19
N ARG A 170 -14.66 4.33 3.42
CA ARG A 170 -14.20 3.99 4.76
C ARG A 170 -12.76 3.51 4.75
N ARG A 171 -12.03 3.93 5.77
CA ARG A 171 -10.74 3.37 6.17
C ARG A 171 -10.97 2.36 7.29
N TYR A 172 -10.58 1.11 7.07
CA TYR A 172 -10.54 0.09 8.11
C TYR A 172 -9.10 -0.16 8.58
N SER A 173 -8.96 -0.59 9.83
CA SER A 173 -7.75 -1.30 10.25
C SER A 173 -7.86 -2.80 10.02
N TYR A 174 -6.72 -3.49 9.88
CA TYR A 174 -6.70 -4.96 9.78
C TYR A 174 -7.39 -5.65 10.97
N ASP A 175 -7.14 -5.16 12.19
CA ASP A 175 -7.81 -5.66 13.41
C ASP A 175 -9.33 -5.49 13.35
N GLU A 176 -9.80 -4.37 12.80
CA GLU A 176 -11.23 -4.15 12.59
C GLU A 176 -11.82 -5.11 11.56
N VAL A 177 -11.18 -5.27 10.41
CA VAL A 177 -11.64 -6.17 9.35
C VAL A 177 -11.73 -7.61 9.88
N GLN A 178 -10.68 -8.09 10.55
CA GLN A 178 -10.66 -9.45 11.08
C GLN A 178 -11.79 -9.66 12.09
N ARG A 179 -11.97 -8.73 13.04
CA ARG A 179 -13.03 -8.79 14.05
C ARG A 179 -14.44 -8.77 13.43
N LEU A 180 -14.67 -7.97 12.40
CA LEU A 180 -15.96 -7.93 11.70
C LEU A 180 -16.26 -9.24 10.98
N LEU A 181 -15.25 -9.84 10.36
CA LEU A 181 -15.37 -11.12 9.67
C LEU A 181 -15.64 -12.27 10.65
N ASP A 182 -14.92 -12.31 11.77
CA ASP A 182 -15.08 -13.34 12.80
C ASP A 182 -16.46 -13.24 13.49
N ALA A 183 -16.99 -12.02 13.64
CA ALA A 183 -18.32 -11.78 14.20
C ALA A 183 -19.48 -12.04 13.23
N GLY A 184 -19.20 -12.26 11.93
CA GLY A 184 -20.23 -12.40 10.90
C GLY A 184 -21.01 -11.11 10.59
N GLY A 185 -20.48 -9.95 10.99
CA GLY A 185 -21.10 -8.62 10.78
C GLY A 185 -20.39 -7.78 9.71
N ALA A 186 -19.53 -8.40 8.91
CA ALA A 186 -18.76 -7.73 7.87
C ALA A 186 -19.61 -7.35 6.65
N GLU A 187 -19.29 -6.21 6.04
CA GLU A 187 -19.88 -5.79 4.76
C GLU A 187 -19.47 -6.74 3.62
N ASP A 188 -20.30 -6.83 2.57
CA ASP A 188 -20.10 -7.76 1.44
C ASP A 188 -18.68 -7.69 0.85
N VAL A 189 -18.10 -6.49 0.76
CA VAL A 189 -16.74 -6.28 0.23
C VAL A 189 -15.68 -7.03 1.05
N LEU A 190 -15.81 -7.08 2.37
CA LEU A 190 -14.88 -7.76 3.26
C LEU A 190 -15.11 -9.28 3.23
N VAL A 191 -16.37 -9.72 3.14
CA VAL A 191 -16.71 -11.14 2.96
C VAL A 191 -16.11 -11.66 1.65
N LEU A 192 -16.26 -10.91 0.56
CA LEU A 192 -15.69 -11.24 -0.74
C LEU A 192 -14.16 -11.13 -0.76
N LEU A 193 -13.56 -10.20 0.00
CA LEU A 193 -12.11 -10.17 0.21
C LEU A 193 -11.62 -11.49 0.81
N ALA A 194 -12.30 -12.01 1.83
CA ALA A 194 -11.93 -13.27 2.45
C ALA A 194 -12.12 -14.47 1.52
N GLU A 195 -13.20 -14.48 0.72
CA GLU A 195 -13.47 -15.54 -0.26
C GLU A 195 -12.44 -15.56 -1.39
N VAL A 196 -12.27 -14.44 -2.08
CA VAL A 196 -11.28 -14.29 -3.16
C VAL A 196 -9.88 -14.50 -2.62
N GLY A 197 -9.55 -13.93 -1.47
CA GLY A 197 -8.24 -14.10 -0.83
C GLY A 197 -7.87 -15.57 -0.62
N ARG A 198 -8.78 -16.39 -0.09
CA ARG A 198 -8.55 -17.84 0.09
C ARG A 198 -8.37 -18.59 -1.24
N LEU A 199 -9.13 -18.22 -2.27
CA LEU A 199 -8.96 -18.79 -3.62
C LEU A 199 -7.57 -18.45 -4.18
N ARG A 200 -7.12 -17.20 -4.00
CA ARG A 200 -5.80 -16.75 -4.45
C ARG A 200 -4.66 -17.41 -3.66
N GLU A 201 -4.80 -17.60 -2.36
CA GLU A 201 -3.85 -18.38 -1.54
C GLU A 201 -3.78 -19.85 -1.98
N ALA A 202 -4.92 -20.46 -2.35
CA ALA A 202 -4.94 -21.82 -2.89
C ALA A 202 -4.20 -21.89 -4.23
N ALA A 203 -4.47 -20.95 -5.13
CA ALA A 203 -3.77 -20.83 -6.40
C ALA A 203 -2.26 -20.56 -6.21
N GLU A 204 -1.87 -19.82 -5.17
CA GLU A 204 -0.47 -19.64 -4.77
C GLU A 204 0.21 -20.97 -4.42
N ARG A 205 -0.42 -21.77 -3.58
CA ARG A 205 0.11 -23.08 -3.19
C ARG A 205 0.23 -24.00 -4.40
N GLU A 206 -0.75 -23.99 -5.30
CA GLU A 206 -0.75 -24.81 -6.52
C GLU A 206 0.40 -24.42 -7.48
N ARG A 207 0.72 -23.13 -7.61
CA ARG A 207 1.89 -22.66 -8.39
C ARG A 207 3.24 -22.84 -7.67
N GLY A 208 3.25 -23.47 -6.49
CA GLY A 208 4.46 -23.66 -5.68
C GLY A 208 4.96 -22.39 -4.98
N GLY A 209 4.11 -21.37 -4.84
CA GLY A 209 4.43 -20.16 -4.11
C GLY A 209 4.55 -20.41 -2.61
N VAL A 210 5.49 -19.73 -1.98
CA VAL A 210 5.79 -19.87 -0.55
C VAL A 210 5.60 -18.52 0.14
N SER A 211 4.65 -18.49 1.08
CA SER A 211 4.42 -17.35 1.98
C SER A 211 4.74 -17.78 3.41
N LEU A 212 5.82 -17.26 3.97
CA LEU A 212 6.26 -17.58 5.34
C LEU A 212 5.59 -16.61 6.33
N GLY A 213 4.78 -17.13 7.25
CA GLY A 213 4.18 -16.37 8.34
C GLY A 213 5.18 -16.07 9.46
N VAL A 214 6.26 -15.34 9.13
CA VAL A 214 7.25 -14.92 10.14
C VAL A 214 6.59 -13.86 11.03
N PRO A 215 6.57 -14.05 12.37
CA PRO A 215 6.02 -13.05 13.28
C PRO A 215 6.72 -11.70 13.10
N GLU A 216 5.93 -10.65 13.04
CA GLU A 216 6.44 -9.29 12.99
C GLU A 216 6.99 -8.89 14.36
N GLN A 217 8.07 -8.14 14.35
CA GLN A 217 8.72 -7.62 15.54
C GLN A 217 8.34 -6.16 15.76
N GLU A 218 7.74 -5.86 16.91
CA GLU A 218 7.37 -4.53 17.35
C GLU A 218 8.23 -4.12 18.53
N VAL A 219 8.84 -2.94 18.44
CA VAL A 219 9.58 -2.35 19.56
C VAL A 219 8.64 -1.40 20.29
N ARG A 220 8.38 -1.64 21.58
CA ARG A 220 7.53 -0.78 22.41
C ARG A 220 8.35 -0.10 23.49
N VAL A 221 7.95 1.14 23.80
CA VAL A 221 8.59 1.96 24.83
C VAL A 221 7.55 2.38 25.86
N GLU A 222 7.61 1.79 27.04
CA GLU A 222 6.70 2.08 28.14
C GLU A 222 7.50 2.47 29.38
N GLY A 223 7.28 3.68 29.89
CA GLY A 223 8.02 4.19 31.06
C GLY A 223 9.54 4.21 30.87
N GLY A 224 10.02 4.38 29.63
CA GLY A 224 11.46 4.33 29.28
C GLY A 224 12.05 2.92 29.14
N THR A 225 11.25 1.87 29.32
CA THR A 225 11.65 0.48 29.10
C THR A 225 11.31 0.06 27.67
N TRP A 226 12.30 -0.55 27.00
CA TRP A 226 12.16 -1.04 25.64
C TRP A 226 11.86 -2.55 25.67
N THR A 227 10.76 -2.96 25.04
CA THR A 227 10.36 -4.36 24.93
C THR A 227 10.16 -4.76 23.48
N LEU A 228 10.46 -6.02 23.19
CA LEU A 228 10.19 -6.64 21.89
C LEU A 228 8.89 -7.43 22.00
N HIS A 229 7.93 -7.07 21.16
CA HIS A 229 6.66 -7.77 21.01
C HIS A 229 6.64 -8.47 19.66
N PHE A 230 6.01 -9.64 19.62
CA PHE A 230 5.84 -10.39 18.39
C PHE A 230 4.36 -10.45 18.05
N ARG A 231 4.04 -10.10 16.81
CA ARG A 231 2.68 -10.12 16.29
C ARG A 231 2.58 -11.12 15.15
N THR A 232 1.55 -11.95 15.20
CA THR A 232 1.19 -12.80 14.07
C THR A 232 0.31 -12.00 13.13
N THR A 233 0.57 -12.10 11.83
CA THR A 233 -0.28 -11.50 10.80
C THR A 233 -1.69 -12.08 10.86
N LEU A 234 -2.69 -11.22 10.72
CA LEU A 234 -4.09 -11.63 10.66
C LEU A 234 -4.40 -12.25 9.29
N PRO A 235 -5.34 -13.21 9.19
CA PRO A 235 -5.75 -13.78 7.90
C PRO A 235 -6.12 -12.72 6.85
N CYS A 236 -6.83 -11.67 7.25
CA CYS A 236 -7.21 -10.59 6.33
C CYS A 236 -6.03 -9.83 5.71
N GLU A 237 -4.87 -9.79 6.37
CA GLU A 237 -3.65 -9.21 5.79
C GLU A 237 -3.14 -10.05 4.63
N GLY A 238 -3.20 -11.39 4.76
CA GLY A 238 -2.85 -12.31 3.68
C GLY A 238 -3.80 -12.18 2.48
N TRP A 239 -5.11 -12.06 2.74
CA TRP A 239 -6.10 -11.86 1.69
C TRP A 239 -5.91 -10.53 0.97
N ASN A 240 -5.68 -9.44 1.70
CA ASN A 240 -5.38 -8.13 1.10
C ASN A 240 -4.08 -8.17 0.27
N ALA A 241 -3.04 -8.84 0.78
CA ALA A 241 -1.78 -9.03 0.05
C ALA A 241 -1.97 -9.81 -1.26
N GLN A 242 -2.87 -10.80 -1.31
CA GLN A 242 -3.19 -11.51 -2.54
C GLN A 242 -3.89 -10.62 -3.59
N ILE A 243 -4.67 -9.62 -3.17
CA ILE A 243 -5.26 -8.61 -4.08
C ILE A 243 -4.16 -7.75 -4.71
N SER A 244 -3.21 -7.27 -3.89
CA SER A 244 -2.05 -6.53 -4.38
C SER A 244 -1.19 -7.38 -5.33
N LEU A 245 -0.93 -8.64 -4.97
CA LEU A 245 -0.14 -9.58 -5.78
C LEU A 245 -0.81 -9.87 -7.13
N LEU A 246 -2.12 -10.13 -7.13
CA LEU A 246 -2.91 -10.33 -8.34
C LEU A 246 -2.82 -9.11 -9.27
N THR A 247 -2.96 -7.91 -8.73
CA THR A 247 -2.84 -6.68 -9.51
C THR A 247 -1.42 -6.48 -10.05
N GLY A 248 -0.40 -6.76 -9.24
CA GLY A 248 1.00 -6.73 -9.66
C GLY A 248 1.30 -7.71 -10.80
N MET A 249 0.72 -8.91 -10.76
CA MET A 249 0.82 -9.89 -11.87
C MET A 249 0.14 -9.38 -13.14
N ALA A 250 -1.04 -8.75 -13.04
CA ALA A 250 -1.72 -8.14 -14.18
C ALA A 250 -0.89 -6.98 -14.78
N ALA A 251 -0.30 -6.14 -13.93
CA ALA A 251 0.59 -5.06 -14.36
C ALA A 251 1.85 -5.58 -15.06
N ALA A 252 2.50 -6.62 -14.49
CA ALA A 252 3.66 -7.26 -15.10
C ALA A 252 3.30 -7.84 -16.48
N ARG A 253 2.13 -8.47 -16.62
CA ARG A 253 1.65 -9.00 -17.90
C ARG A 253 1.45 -7.91 -18.94
N LEU A 254 0.81 -6.80 -18.56
CA LEU A 254 0.62 -5.63 -19.42
C LEU A 254 1.96 -5.10 -19.94
N MET A 255 2.95 -4.93 -19.06
CA MET A 255 4.28 -4.44 -19.41
C MET A 255 5.03 -5.41 -20.35
N LEU A 256 4.95 -6.71 -20.08
CA LEU A 256 5.54 -7.76 -20.93
C LEU A 256 4.93 -7.77 -22.33
N ASP A 257 3.61 -7.71 -22.43
CA ASP A 257 2.90 -7.71 -23.71
C ASP A 257 3.18 -6.44 -24.52
N ALA A 258 3.38 -5.30 -23.84
CA ALA A 258 3.75 -4.03 -24.46
C ALA A 258 5.25 -3.91 -24.82
N GLY A 259 6.10 -4.78 -24.24
CA GLY A 259 7.56 -4.70 -24.39
C GLY A 259 8.20 -3.50 -23.69
N ILE A 260 7.52 -2.86 -22.73
CA ILE A 260 8.00 -1.70 -21.98
C ILE A 260 7.53 -1.76 -20.53
N GLY A 261 8.44 -1.53 -19.59
CA GLY A 261 8.13 -1.46 -18.16
C GLY A 261 9.30 -1.88 -17.28
N ILE A 262 9.03 -1.92 -15.97
CA ILE A 262 9.98 -2.34 -14.93
C ILE A 262 9.37 -3.57 -14.24
N LEU A 263 10.12 -4.68 -14.22
CA LEU A 263 9.66 -5.94 -13.65
C LEU A 263 10.40 -6.26 -12.36
N ARG A 264 9.68 -6.75 -11.36
CA ARG A 264 10.26 -7.37 -10.17
C ARG A 264 10.51 -8.85 -10.45
N THR A 265 11.78 -9.26 -10.45
CA THR A 265 12.19 -10.66 -10.69
C THR A 265 12.84 -11.25 -9.44
N LEU A 266 12.71 -12.57 -9.26
CA LEU A 266 13.45 -13.34 -8.27
C LEU A 266 14.22 -14.44 -9.03
N PRO A 267 15.56 -14.44 -9.01
CA PRO A 267 16.33 -15.52 -9.62
C PRO A 267 16.07 -16.86 -8.89
N PRO A 268 16.33 -18.00 -9.56
CA PRO A 268 16.31 -19.30 -8.89
C PRO A 268 17.24 -19.32 -7.67
N ALA A 269 16.89 -20.11 -6.65
CA ALA A 269 17.81 -20.36 -5.54
C ALA A 269 19.07 -21.06 -6.07
N GLU A 270 20.24 -20.66 -5.56
CA GLU A 270 21.48 -21.35 -5.83
C GLU A 270 21.52 -22.67 -5.05
N ASP A 271 21.95 -23.76 -5.69
CA ASP A 271 22.20 -25.02 -5.01
C ASP A 271 23.48 -24.85 -4.16
N HIS A 272 23.33 -24.70 -2.84
CA HIS A 272 24.43 -24.68 -1.87
C HIS A 272 24.49 -25.98 -1.05
#